data_AF-A0A3M7SFH1-F1
#
_entry.id   AF-A0A3M7SFH1-F1
#
_cell.length_a   1.000
_cell.length_b   1.000
_cell.length_c   1.000
_cell.angle_alpha   90.00
_cell.angle_beta   90.00
_cell.angle_gamma   90.00
#
_symmetry.space_group_name_H-M   'P 1'
#
loop_
_entity.id
_entity.type
_entity.pdbx_description
1 polymer ?
#
loop_
_entity_poly.entity_id
_entity_poly.type
_entity_poly.pdbx_seq_one_letter_code
_entity_poly.pdbx_strand_id
1 'polypeptide(L)'
;MISDHFPIETSIAFDYIITVKSLSKKFNYKKANWHLFREVLNVPRHFLVASTIDEQNEIITKKILSAAQKSIPFQSQKVFKSSLPPLIVDLIKEHGEKPPIKLKGEAACGPDLIHNLISFQS
;
A
#
# COMPACT_ATOMS: atom_id res chain seq x y z
N MET A 1 -29.71 23.95 -48.80
CA MET A 1 -30.24 22.65 -49.25
C MET A 1 -30.38 21.80 -48.00
N ILE A 2 -31.61 21.44 -47.65
CA ILE A 2 -31.91 20.63 -46.47
C ILE A 2 -31.78 19.17 -46.93
N SER A 3 -31.12 18.31 -46.17
CA SER A 3 -31.02 16.89 -46.52
C SER A 3 -32.43 16.28 -46.63
N ASP A 4 -32.63 15.40 -47.60
CA ASP A 4 -33.85 14.59 -47.75
C ASP A 4 -33.97 13.46 -46.70
N HIS A 5 -32.94 13.32 -45.87
CA HIS A 5 -32.92 12.43 -44.71
C HIS A 5 -33.50 13.08 -43.45
N PHE A 6 -34.37 12.35 -42.77
CA PHE A 6 -34.88 12.70 -41.45
C PHE A 6 -33.91 12.26 -40.35
N PRO A 7 -33.65 13.09 -39.31
CA PRO A 7 -32.82 12.68 -38.17
C PRO A 7 -33.53 11.60 -37.36
N ILE A 8 -32.77 10.59 -36.93
CA ILE A 8 -33.25 9.53 -36.03
C ILE A 8 -32.59 9.74 -34.68
N GLU A 9 -33.40 9.83 -33.64
CA GLU A 9 -32.96 9.97 -32.25
C GLU A 9 -33.29 8.70 -31.46
N THR A 10 -32.38 8.29 -30.56
CA THR A 10 -32.61 7.20 -29.60
C THR A 10 -32.09 7.61 -28.23
N SER A 11 -32.85 7.32 -27.18
CA SER A 11 -32.45 7.53 -25.80
C SER A 11 -32.18 6.18 -25.14
N ILE A 12 -30.98 6.04 -24.57
CA ILE A 12 -30.56 4.82 -23.87
C ILE A 12 -30.28 5.21 -22.42
N ALA A 13 -31.04 4.62 -21.50
CA ALA A 13 -30.80 4.77 -20.07
C ALA A 13 -29.85 3.66 -19.59
N PHE A 14 -28.79 4.06 -18.89
CA PHE A 14 -27.87 3.12 -18.23
C PHE A 14 -27.91 3.35 -16.73
N ASP A 15 -28.09 2.26 -15.98
CA ASP A 15 -27.86 2.28 -14.54
C ASP A 15 -26.35 2.18 -14.29
N TYR A 16 -25.72 3.29 -13.92
CA TYR A 16 -24.33 3.28 -13.49
C TYR A 16 -24.26 3.01 -11.98
N ILE A 17 -23.78 1.81 -11.63
CA ILE A 17 -23.46 1.49 -10.24
C ILE A 17 -22.11 2.12 -9.89
N ILE A 18 -22.15 3.23 -9.14
CA ILE A 18 -20.94 3.81 -8.55
C ILE A 18 -20.57 2.96 -7.33
N THR A 19 -19.71 1.96 -7.51
CA THR A 19 -19.16 1.25 -6.35
C THR A 19 -18.22 2.20 -5.61
N VAL A 20 -18.58 2.58 -4.37
CA VAL A 20 -17.64 3.24 -3.46
C VAL A 20 -16.45 2.31 -3.31
N LYS A 21 -15.26 2.74 -3.76
CA LYS A 21 -14.02 2.02 -3.49
C LYS A 21 -13.87 1.97 -1.97
N SER A 22 -14.28 0.87 -1.37
CA SER A 22 -13.90 0.55 0.00
C SER A 22 -12.38 0.65 0.08
N LEU A 23 -11.83 0.98 1.26
CA LEU A 23 -10.40 0.87 1.54
C LEU A 23 -10.00 -0.59 1.33
N SER A 24 -9.76 -0.98 0.09
CA SER A 24 -9.30 -2.33 -0.23
C SER A 24 -7.90 -2.42 0.36
N LYS A 25 -7.72 -3.40 1.24
CA LYS A 25 -6.40 -3.71 1.80
C LYS A 25 -5.50 -4.03 0.61
N LYS A 26 -4.66 -3.08 0.22
CA LYS A 26 -3.79 -3.21 -0.94
C LYS A 26 -2.71 -4.24 -0.62
N PHE A 27 -2.46 -5.18 -1.51
CA PHE A 27 -1.35 -6.12 -1.34
C PHE A 27 0.01 -5.42 -1.51
N ASN A 28 0.99 -5.84 -0.72
CA ASN A 28 2.38 -5.40 -0.84
C ASN A 28 3.17 -6.40 -1.69
N TYR A 29 3.15 -6.22 -3.00
CA TYR A 29 3.82 -7.11 -3.95
C TYR A 29 5.35 -7.13 -3.82
N LYS A 30 5.96 -6.09 -3.23
CA LYS A 30 7.41 -6.07 -2.97
C LYS A 30 7.82 -7.05 -1.87
N LYS A 31 6.91 -7.39 -0.96
CA LYS A 31 7.11 -8.35 0.13
C LYS A 31 6.43 -9.70 -0.12
N ALA A 32 5.98 -9.96 -1.35
CA ALA A 32 5.29 -11.19 -1.70
C ALA A 32 6.25 -12.39 -1.64
N ASN A 33 5.80 -13.49 -1.04
CA ASN A 33 6.46 -14.78 -1.15
C ASN A 33 5.96 -15.51 -2.41
N TRP A 34 6.62 -15.28 -3.55
CA TRP A 34 6.25 -15.89 -4.83
C TRP A 34 6.51 -17.40 -4.89
N HIS A 35 7.40 -17.92 -4.05
CA HIS A 35 7.64 -19.35 -3.96
C HIS A 35 6.43 -20.04 -3.33
N LEU A 36 6.01 -19.57 -2.16
CA LEU A 36 4.80 -20.07 -1.48
C LEU A 36 3.55 -19.91 -2.36
N PHE A 37 3.42 -18.80 -3.09
CA PHE A 37 2.32 -18.61 -4.03
C PHE A 37 2.26 -19.74 -5.08
N ARG A 38 3.41 -20.10 -5.67
CA ARG A 38 3.49 -21.18 -6.65
C ARG A 38 3.24 -22.53 -6.03
N GLU A 39 3.76 -22.80 -4.83
CA GLU A 39 3.50 -24.05 -4.12
C GLU A 39 2.00 -24.23 -3.84
N VAL A 40 1.32 -23.18 -3.38
CA VAL A 40 -0.13 -23.23 -3.13
C VAL A 40 -0.94 -23.43 -4.42
N LEU A 41 -0.46 -22.90 -5.54
CA LEU A 41 -1.09 -23.11 -6.85
C LEU A 41 -0.72 -24.43 -7.53
N ASN A 42 0.34 -25.11 -7.08
CA ASN A 42 0.82 -26.36 -7.64
C ASN A 42 -0.08 -27.53 -7.20
N VAL A 43 -1.31 -27.54 -7.71
CA VAL A 43 -2.31 -28.54 -7.38
C VAL A 43 -2.49 -29.50 -8.56
N PRO A 44 -2.67 -30.81 -8.31
CA PRO A 44 -2.86 -31.78 -9.37
C PRO A 44 -4.03 -31.45 -10.30
N ARG A 45 -3.87 -31.82 -11.58
CA ARG A 45 -4.86 -31.56 -12.65
C ARG A 45 -6.24 -32.17 -12.41
N HIS A 46 -6.35 -33.22 -11.59
CA HIS A 46 -7.63 -33.83 -11.22
C HIS A 46 -8.50 -32.94 -10.33
N PHE A 47 -7.98 -31.84 -9.80
CA PHE A 47 -8.76 -30.92 -8.97
C PHE A 47 -9.75 -30.06 -9.79
N LEU A 48 -9.59 -29.99 -11.12
CA LEU A 48 -10.47 -29.23 -12.01
C LEU A 48 -11.57 -30.11 -12.65
N VAL A 49 -11.92 -31.23 -12.02
CA VAL A 49 -13.07 -32.05 -12.44
C VAL A 49 -14.33 -31.38 -11.92
N ALA A 50 -14.69 -30.25 -12.52
CA ALA A 50 -15.99 -29.62 -12.33
C ALA A 50 -16.81 -29.75 -13.62
N SER A 51 -18.13 -29.78 -13.45
CA SER A 51 -19.11 -30.24 -14.45
C SER A 51 -19.29 -29.22 -15.57
N THR A 52 -19.05 -27.95 -15.26
CA THR A 52 -19.22 -26.81 -16.17
C THR A 52 -18.00 -25.89 -16.14
N ILE A 53 -17.83 -25.12 -17.21
CA ILE A 53 -16.74 -24.13 -17.33
C ILE A 53 -16.84 -23.07 -16.23
N ASP A 54 -18.06 -22.67 -15.86
CA ASP A 54 -18.28 -21.65 -14.84
C ASP A 54 -17.83 -22.13 -13.46
N GLU A 55 -18.13 -23.38 -13.09
CA GLU A 55 -17.64 -23.99 -11.84
C GLU A 55 -16.10 -24.06 -11.82
N GLN A 56 -15.48 -24.41 -12.95
CA GLN A 56 -14.01 -24.43 -13.06
C GLN A 56 -13.42 -23.03 -12.85
N ASN A 57 -14.01 -22.00 -13.47
CA ASN A 57 -13.58 -20.61 -13.32
C ASN A 57 -13.73 -20.12 -11.88
N GLU A 58 -14.81 -20.50 -11.19
CA GLU A 58 -15.02 -20.15 -9.79
C GLU A 58 -13.94 -20.80 -8.90
N ILE A 59 -13.63 -22.08 -9.13
CA ILE A 59 -12.59 -22.81 -8.39
C ILE A 59 -11.21 -22.17 -8.61
N ILE A 60 -10.86 -21.84 -9.86
CA ILE A 60 -9.61 -21.18 -10.20
C ILE A 60 -9.52 -19.82 -9.51
N THR A 61 -10.58 -19.03 -9.57
CA THR A 61 -10.65 -17.70 -8.95
C THR A 61 -10.45 -17.79 -7.43
N LYS A 62 -11.17 -18.69 -6.76
CA LYS A 62 -11.03 -18.91 -5.31
C LYS A 62 -9.61 -19.33 -4.93
N LYS A 63 -8.96 -20.17 -5.73
CA LYS A 63 -7.58 -20.60 -5.48
C LYS A 63 -6.58 -19.48 -5.64
N ILE A 64 -6.66 -18.71 -6.73
CA ILE A 64 -5.76 -17.57 -6.96
C ILE A 64 -5.90 -16.58 -5.80
N LEU A 65 -7.14 -16.29 -5.38
CA LEU A 65 -7.40 -15.39 -4.26
C LEU A 65 -6.82 -15.95 -2.95
N SER A 66 -7.05 -17.24 -2.65
CA SER A 66 -6.52 -17.89 -1.46
C SER A 66 -4.99 -17.91 -1.42
N ALA A 67 -4.36 -18.23 -2.55
CA ALA A 67 -2.90 -18.21 -2.68
C ALA A 67 -2.35 -16.80 -2.44
N ALA A 68 -2.97 -15.79 -3.05
CA ALA A 68 -2.56 -14.40 -2.89
C ALA A 68 -2.70 -13.93 -1.44
N GLN A 69 -3.81 -14.26 -0.77
CA GLN A 69 -4.03 -13.90 0.64
C GLN A 69 -3.03 -14.56 1.59
N LYS A 70 -2.59 -15.79 1.27
CA LYS A 70 -1.61 -16.52 2.09
C LYS A 70 -0.17 -16.07 1.86
N SER A 71 0.17 -15.68 0.63
CA SER A 71 1.56 -15.43 0.25
C SER A 71 1.94 -13.95 0.14
N ILE A 72 0.96 -13.03 0.05
CA ILE A 72 1.21 -11.61 -0.15
C ILE A 72 0.72 -10.82 1.07
N PRO A 73 1.63 -10.22 1.85
CA PRO A 73 1.24 -9.38 2.98
C PRO A 73 0.43 -8.16 2.53
N PHE A 74 -0.52 -7.73 3.35
CA PHE A 74 -1.22 -6.47 3.11
C PHE A 74 -0.31 -5.27 3.41
N GLN A 75 -0.43 -4.24 2.59
CA GLN A 75 0.16 -2.93 2.86
C GLN A 75 -0.58 -2.31 4.03
N SER A 76 0.09 -2.23 5.18
CA SER A 76 -0.36 -1.41 6.30
C SER A 76 -0.44 0.05 5.86
N GLN A 77 -1.56 0.72 6.13
CA GLN A 77 -1.55 2.19 6.10
C GLN A 77 -0.62 2.64 7.22
N LYS A 78 0.49 3.27 6.85
CA LYS A 78 1.37 3.90 7.83
C LYS A 78 0.60 5.09 8.41
N VAL A 79 0.06 4.91 9.61
CA VAL A 79 -0.49 6.03 10.38
C VAL A 79 0.71 6.75 10.99
N PHE A 80 1.20 7.76 10.28
CA PHE A 80 2.17 8.67 10.85
C PHE A 80 1.41 9.54 11.85
N LYS A 81 1.75 9.42 13.13
CA LYS A 81 1.26 10.38 14.12
C LYS A 81 1.86 11.74 13.73
N SER A 82 0.99 12.73 13.53
CA SER A 82 1.39 14.10 13.18
C SER A 82 2.06 14.83 14.35
N SER A 83 1.98 14.25 15.55
CA SER A 83 2.58 14.79 16.76
C SER A 83 3.51 13.78 17.44
N LEU A 84 4.56 14.31 18.07
CA LEU A 84 5.42 13.55 18.97
C LEU A 84 4.62 13.13 20.22
N PRO A 85 4.91 11.97 20.82
CA PRO A 85 4.36 11.58 22.12
C PRO A 85 4.52 12.67 23.18
N PRO A 86 3.53 12.88 24.07
CA PRO A 86 3.58 13.94 25.09
C PRO A 86 4.85 13.91 25.93
N LEU A 87 5.29 12.72 26.35
CA LEU A 87 6.51 12.55 27.13
C LEU A 87 7.78 13.04 26.41
N ILE A 88 7.83 12.92 25.08
CA ILE A 88 8.93 13.47 24.27
C ILE A 88 8.80 15.00 24.18
N VAL A 89 7.58 15.52 24.04
CA VAL A 89 7.32 16.98 24.06
C VAL A 89 7.70 17.60 25.40
N ASP A 90 7.41 16.90 26.50
CA ASP A 90 7.70 17.37 27.85
C ASP A 90 9.22 17.37 28.11
N LEU A 91 9.95 16.34 27.68
CA LEU A 91 11.41 16.32 27.71
C LEU A 91 12.04 17.45 26.86
N ILE A 92 11.47 17.75 25.68
CA ILE A 92 11.92 18.89 24.85
C ILE A 92 11.67 20.23 25.55
N LYS A 93 10.52 20.39 26.22
CA LYS A 93 10.20 21.60 26.99
C LYS A 93 11.12 21.76 28.19
N GLU A 94 11.38 20.68 28.93
CA GLU A 94 12.29 20.65 30.08
C GLU A 94 13.73 21.01 29.69
N HIS A 95 14.20 20.53 28.53
CA HIS A 95 15.51 20.90 28.00
C HIS A 95 15.53 22.25 27.27
N GLY A 96 14.37 22.84 26.96
CA GLY A 96 14.18 24.11 26.27
C GLY A 96 14.19 25.35 27.19
N GLU A 97 14.13 25.17 28.52
CA GLU A 97 14.25 26.27 29.50
C GLU A 97 15.70 26.69 29.79
N LYS A 98 16.67 26.31 28.94
CA LYS A 98 17.99 26.95 29.00
C LYS A 98 17.90 28.31 28.29
N PRO A 99 18.32 29.42 28.93
CA PRO A 99 18.30 30.73 28.30
C PRO A 99 19.10 30.69 26.99
N PRO A 100 18.72 31.49 25.97
CA PRO A 100 19.35 31.42 24.67
C PRO A 100 20.86 31.64 24.85
N ILE A 101 21.64 30.61 24.55
CA ILE A 101 23.08 30.76 24.34
C ILE A 101 23.18 31.72 23.16
N LYS A 102 23.60 32.96 23.42
CA LYS A 102 24.01 33.88 22.36
C LYS A 102 25.17 33.22 21.64
N LEU A 103 24.89 32.50 20.56
CA LEU A 103 25.88 32.10 19.59
C LEU A 103 26.37 33.39 18.94
N LYS A 104 27.48 33.92 19.46
CA LYS A 104 28.33 34.84 18.73
C LYS A 104 28.64 34.15 17.41
N GLY A 105 28.18 34.75 16.32
CA GLY A 105 28.37 34.20 15.00
C GLY A 105 29.86 34.10 14.68
N GLU A 106 30.27 32.94 14.20
CA GLU A 106 31.32 32.78 13.20
C GLU A 106 31.12 31.45 12.48
N ALA A 107 31.24 31.51 11.16
CA ALA A 107 30.76 30.53 10.19
C ALA A 107 31.66 29.28 10.09
N ALA A 108 31.07 28.14 9.70
CA ALA A 108 31.56 27.34 8.58
C ALA A 108 30.64 26.15 8.26
N CYS A 109 30.49 25.93 6.96
CA CYS A 109 29.81 24.87 6.23
C CYS A 109 30.54 23.52 6.35
N GLY A 110 29.82 22.38 6.39
CA GLY A 110 30.39 21.05 6.13
C GLY A 110 29.59 19.87 6.71
N PRO A 111 29.23 18.84 5.92
CA PRO A 111 28.42 17.70 6.36
C PRO A 111 29.27 16.50 6.80
N ASP A 112 29.96 16.55 7.95
CA ASP A 112 30.82 15.41 8.38
C ASP A 112 30.80 15.14 9.90
N LEU A 113 29.65 14.80 10.47
CA LEU A 113 29.55 14.39 11.89
C LEU A 113 28.83 13.06 12.17
N ILE A 114 28.68 12.17 11.16
CA ILE A 114 28.13 10.81 11.38
C ILE A 114 29.22 9.73 11.25
N HIS A 115 30.44 9.97 11.75
CA HIS A 115 31.50 8.96 11.66
C HIS A 115 32.26 8.64 12.95
N ASN A 116 31.73 9.01 14.14
CA ASN A 116 32.37 8.67 15.42
C ASN A 116 31.42 8.08 16.47
N LEU A 117 30.48 7.20 16.08
CA LEU A 117 29.69 6.41 17.02
C LEU A 117 29.92 4.89 16.94
N ILE A 118 30.91 4.42 16.16
CA ILE A 118 31.26 2.99 16.04
C ILE A 118 32.79 2.85 16.18
N SER A 119 33.33 3.05 17.39
CA SER A 119 34.66 2.50 17.71
C SER A 119 34.98 2.36 19.21
N PHE A 120 33.98 2.40 20.10
CA PHE A 120 34.16 2.00 21.51
C PHE A 120 33.34 0.75 21.81
N GLN A 121 33.71 -0.35 21.16
CA GLN A 121 33.48 -1.73 21.62
C GLN A 121 34.26 -2.68 20.71
N SER A 122 35.55 -2.85 20.99
CA SER A 122 36.34 -4.09 20.86
C SER A 122 37.71 -3.87 21.47
#